data_AF-A0A662G5R4-F1
#
_entry.id   AF-A0A662G5R4-F1
#
_cell.length_a   1.000
_cell.length_b   1.000
_cell.length_c   1.000
_cell.angle_alpha   90.00
_cell.angle_beta   90.00
_cell.angle_gamma   90.00
#
_symmetry.space_group_name_H-M   'P 1'
#
loop_
_entity.id
_entity.type
_entity.pdbx_description
1 polymer ?
#
loop_
_entity_poly.entity_id
_entity_poly.type
_entity_poly.pdbx_seq_one_letter_code
_entity_poly.pdbx_strand_id
1 'polypeptide(L)'
;MLKKSRIEKYKIIDSFMKKFLAGFKSIYASVSSSQIYRNLRYKAKVSPYLINLYLRNIEEINDSQNRKWRVIRREYRRNGIRITLKKI
;
A
#
# COMPACT_ATOMS: atom_id res chain seq x y z
N MET A 1 13.78 20.40 -10.77
CA MET A 1 13.38 19.19 -10.03
C MET A 1 12.89 18.15 -11.04
N LEU A 2 13.71 17.15 -11.38
CA LEU A 2 13.38 16.16 -12.43
C LEU A 2 12.07 15.42 -12.09
N LYS A 3 11.11 15.41 -13.03
CA LYS A 3 9.84 14.67 -12.86
C LYS A 3 10.14 13.17 -12.89
N LYS A 4 10.01 12.49 -11.75
CA LYS A 4 10.15 11.03 -11.65
C LYS A 4 9.13 10.30 -12.52
N SER A 5 9.57 9.22 -13.17
CA SER A 5 8.73 8.34 -13.99
C SER A 5 7.70 7.56 -13.15
N ARG A 6 6.67 6.99 -13.80
CA ARG A 6 5.66 6.15 -13.13
C ARG A 6 6.30 4.95 -12.41
N ILE A 7 7.27 4.30 -13.04
CA ILE A 7 7.99 3.14 -12.50
C ILE A 7 8.74 3.51 -11.21
N GLU A 8 9.44 4.65 -11.20
CA GLU A 8 10.14 5.12 -10.00
C GLU A 8 9.18 5.43 -8.85
N LYS A 9 8.03 6.05 -9.15
CA LYS A 9 7.00 6.30 -8.12
C LYS A 9 6.46 5.00 -7.54
N TYR A 10 6.27 3.96 -8.37
CA TYR A 10 5.87 2.63 -7.91
C TYR A 10 6.92 1.99 -7.02
N LYS A 11 8.20 2.06 -7.38
CA LYS A 11 9.31 1.57 -6.53
C LYS A 11 9.33 2.26 -5.16
N ILE A 12 9.03 3.57 -5.12
CA ILE A 12 8.94 4.32 -3.86
C ILE A 12 7.76 3.83 -3.00
N ILE A 13 6.58 3.64 -3.61
CA ILE A 13 5.40 3.10 -2.91
C ILE A 13 5.71 1.70 -2.38
N ASP A 14 6.31 0.85 -3.20
CA ASP A 14 6.65 -0.53 -2.84
C ASP A 14 7.64 -0.60 -1.68
N SER A 15 8.71 0.19 -1.73
CA SER A 15 9.70 0.29 -0.64
C SER A 15 9.07 0.80 0.66
N PHE A 16 8.21 1.82 0.58
CA PHE A 16 7.45 2.30 1.73
C PHE A 16 6.54 1.20 2.30
N MET A 17 5.75 0.54 1.46
CA MET A 17 4.81 -0.49 1.90
C MET A 17 5.56 -1.69 2.50
N LYS A 18 6.69 -2.12 1.95
CA LYS A 18 7.54 -3.15 2.54
C LYS A 18 8.02 -2.78 3.94
N LYS A 19 8.53 -1.56 4.15
CA LYS A 19 8.98 -1.08 5.48
C LYS A 19 7.82 -0.93 6.45
N PHE A 20 6.73 -0.34 5.98
CA PHE A 20 5.51 -0.13 6.76
C PHE A 20 4.92 -1.47 7.24
N LEU A 21 4.85 -2.45 6.34
CA LEU A 21 4.31 -3.77 6.63
C LEU A 21 5.27 -4.69 7.40
N ALA A 22 6.57 -4.45 7.33
CA ALA A 22 7.56 -5.17 8.15
C ALA A 22 7.36 -4.93 9.66
N GLY A 23 6.77 -3.80 10.06
CA GLY A 23 6.46 -3.50 11.46
C GLY A 23 5.32 -4.33 12.06
N PHE A 24 4.53 -5.03 11.23
CA PHE A 24 3.42 -5.85 11.70
C PHE A 24 3.89 -7.28 11.99
N LYS A 25 3.82 -7.67 13.27
CA LYS A 25 4.17 -9.03 13.73
C LYS A 25 3.10 -10.08 13.41
N SER A 26 1.84 -9.67 13.29
CA SER A 26 0.69 -10.54 13.02
C SER A 26 0.66 -11.02 11.57
N ILE A 27 0.01 -12.17 11.33
CA ILE A 27 -0.31 -12.68 9.99
C ILE A 27 -1.31 -11.75 9.28
N TYR A 28 -2.09 -10.99 10.05
CA TYR A 28 -3.08 -10.04 9.56
C TYR A 28 -2.73 -8.62 10.02
N ALA A 29 -2.83 -7.65 9.11
CA ALA A 29 -2.66 -6.24 9.40
C ALA A 29 -3.86 -5.47 8.87
N SER A 30 -4.56 -4.75 9.74
CA SER A 30 -5.68 -3.91 9.33
C SER A 30 -5.30 -2.44 9.47
N VAL A 31 -5.17 -1.77 8.34
CA VAL A 31 -4.58 -0.44 8.23
C VAL A 31 -5.60 0.52 7.64
N SER A 32 -5.69 1.71 8.20
CA SER A 32 -6.47 2.79 7.59
C SER A 32 -5.80 3.26 6.31
N SER A 33 -6.55 3.30 5.20
CA SER A 33 -6.06 3.86 3.94
C SER A 33 -5.60 5.31 4.15
N SER A 34 -6.27 6.06 5.02
CA SER A 34 -5.91 7.43 5.42
C SER A 34 -4.48 7.52 5.98
N GLN A 35 -4.02 6.53 6.76
CA GLN A 35 -2.65 6.48 7.27
C GLN A 35 -1.62 6.20 6.15
N ILE A 36 -1.96 5.32 5.21
CA ILE A 36 -1.14 5.03 4.02
C ILE A 36 -1.04 6.29 3.14
N TYR A 37 -2.18 6.92 2.86
CA TYR A 37 -2.28 8.16 2.08
C TYR A 37 -1.49 9.30 2.71
N ARG A 38 -1.67 9.54 4.01
CA ARG A 38 -0.97 10.61 4.73
C ARG A 38 0.54 10.40 4.61
N ASN A 39 1.06 9.22 4.93
CA ASN A 39 2.50 8.99 4.88
C ASN A 39 3.08 9.08 3.46
N LEU A 40 2.46 8.44 2.46
CA LEU A 40 2.96 8.46 1.08
C LEU A 40 2.84 9.83 0.41
N ARG A 41 1.78 10.59 0.73
CA ARG A 41 1.59 11.95 0.22
C ARG A 41 2.61 12.91 0.82
N TYR A 42 2.76 12.91 2.15
CA TYR A 42 3.62 13.88 2.83
C TYR A 42 5.11 13.50 2.77
N LYS A 43 5.46 12.22 2.91
CA LYS A 43 6.88 11.78 2.95
C LYS A 43 7.45 11.48 1.56
N ALA A 44 6.64 10.93 0.66
CA ALA A 44 7.10 10.46 -0.65
C ALA A 44 6.58 11.28 -1.84
N LYS A 45 5.78 12.33 -1.59
CA LYS A 45 5.18 13.20 -2.62
C LYS A 45 4.44 12.40 -3.72
N VAL A 46 3.79 11.29 -3.34
CA VAL A 46 3.03 10.43 -4.25
C VAL A 46 1.57 10.89 -4.30
N SER A 47 0.97 10.90 -5.50
CA SER A 47 -0.44 11.26 -5.65
C SER A 47 -1.38 10.17 -5.10
N PRO A 48 -2.54 10.54 -4.55
CA PRO A 48 -3.55 9.57 -4.08
C PRO A 48 -3.96 8.56 -5.16
N TYR A 49 -4.04 9.00 -6.42
CA TYR A 49 -4.35 8.13 -7.56
C TYR A 49 -3.34 6.98 -7.71
N LEU A 50 -2.03 7.27 -7.67
CA LEU A 50 -0.99 6.25 -7.80
C LEU A 50 -0.98 5.27 -6.63
N ILE A 51 -1.32 5.74 -5.43
CA ILE A 51 -1.43 4.89 -4.23
C ILE A 51 -2.62 3.94 -4.39
N ASN A 52 -3.79 4.44 -4.81
CA ASN A 52 -4.96 3.61 -5.11
C ASN A 52 -4.66 2.55 -6.16
N LEU A 53 -3.96 2.94 -7.24
CA LEU A 53 -3.61 2.04 -8.33
C LEU A 53 -2.62 0.96 -7.89
N TYR A 54 -1.63 1.31 -7.06
CA TYR A 54 -0.75 0.31 -6.43
C TYR A 54 -1.52 -0.64 -5.52
N LEU A 55 -2.43 -0.11 -4.68
CA LEU A 55 -3.24 -0.93 -3.77
C LEU A 55 -4.17 -1.89 -4.53
N ARG A 56 -4.65 -1.51 -5.72
CA ARG A 56 -5.38 -2.42 -6.63
C ARG A 56 -4.46 -3.46 -7.27
N ASN A 57 -3.27 -3.06 -7.71
CA ASN A 57 -2.32 -4.03 -8.26
C ASN A 57 -1.94 -5.12 -7.23
N ILE A 58 -1.75 -4.79 -5.95
CA ILE A 58 -1.49 -5.80 -4.90
C ILE A 58 -2.74 -6.61 -4.50
N GLU A 59 -3.95 -6.19 -4.88
CA GLU A 59 -5.17 -7.02 -4.80
C GLU A 59 -5.20 -8.06 -5.92
N GLU A 60 -4.74 -7.68 -7.11
CA GLU A 60 -4.76 -8.49 -8.33
C GLU A 60 -3.56 -9.45 -8.45
N ILE A 61 -2.41 -9.12 -7.84
CA ILE A 61 -1.24 -10.02 -7.81
C ILE A 61 -1.56 -11.24 -6.94
N ASN A 62 -1.86 -12.35 -7.61
CA ASN A 62 -2.12 -13.66 -7.02
C ASN A 62 -0.84 -14.54 -7.04
N ASP A 63 0.33 -13.90 -7.02
CA ASP A 63 1.61 -14.56 -7.24
C ASP A 63 2.25 -14.99 -5.90
N SER A 64 2.35 -16.30 -5.70
CA SER A 64 2.88 -16.94 -4.50
C SER A 64 4.41 -16.90 -4.43
N GLN A 65 5.10 -16.50 -5.50
CA GLN A 65 6.56 -16.63 -5.60
C GLN A 65 7.36 -15.44 -5.03
N ASN A 66 6.73 -14.27 -4.85
CA ASN A 66 7.37 -13.07 -4.29
C ASN A 66 6.57 -12.55 -3.07
N ARG A 67 6.66 -13.26 -1.94
CA ARG A 67 5.99 -12.92 -0.66
C ARG A 67 5.99 -11.40 -0.38
N LYS A 68 4.83 -10.88 0.07
CA LYS A 68 4.68 -9.94 1.21
C LYS A 68 3.32 -9.24 1.12
N TRP A 69 2.31 -9.84 1.75
CA TRP A 69 1.01 -9.22 2.02
C TRP A 69 0.07 -9.04 0.83
N ARG A 70 -1.12 -9.63 0.94
CA ARG A 70 -2.24 -9.47 0.01
C ARG A 70 -3.38 -8.74 0.69
N VAL A 71 -4.04 -7.83 -0.01
CA VAL A 71 -5.29 -7.23 0.48
C VAL A 71 -6.40 -8.28 0.38
N ILE A 72 -7.03 -8.57 1.52
CA ILE A 72 -8.13 -9.54 1.62
C ILE A 72 -9.49 -8.88 1.89
N ARG A 73 -9.50 -7.63 2.35
CA ARG A 73 -10.75 -6.90 2.63
C ARG A 73 -10.55 -5.39 2.54
N ARG A 74 -11.55 -4.70 2.00
CA ARG A 74 -11.75 -3.25 2.10
C ARG A 74 -13.07 -2.97 2.80
N GLU A 75 -13.03 -2.22 3.89
CA GLU A 75 -14.24 -1.78 4.61
C GLU A 75 -14.40 -0.27 4.43
N TYR A 76 -15.50 0.15 3.82
CA TYR A 76 -15.87 1.57 3.76
C TYR A 76 -16.45 1.97 5.11
N ARG A 77 -15.78 2.91 5.79
CA ARG A 77 -16.24 3.51 7.05
C ARG A 77 -16.50 5.00 6.84
N ARG A 78 -17.24 5.61 7.76
CA ARG A 78 -17.54 7.06 7.76
C ARG A 78 -16.30 7.94 7.58
N ASN A 79 -15.13 7.50 8.09
CA ASN A 79 -13.87 8.25 8.08
C ASN A 79 -12.81 7.71 7.08
N GLY A 80 -13.22 6.87 6.12
CA GLY A 80 -12.34 6.37 5.05
C GLY A 80 -12.39 4.85 4.88
N ILE A 81 -11.43 4.30 4.15
CA ILE A 81 -11.37 2.87 3.80
C ILE A 81 -10.40 2.16 4.75
N ARG A 82 -10.84 1.10 5.41
CA ARG A 82 -9.95 0.20 6.16
C ARG A 82 -9.53 -0.95 5.24
N ILE A 83 -8.23 -1.16 5.12
CA ILE A 83 -7.65 -2.20 4.26
C ILE A 83 -7.08 -3.27 5.17
N THR A 84 -7.55 -4.51 5.02
CA THR A 84 -7.00 -5.66 5.73
C THR A 84 -6.09 -6.44 4.79
N LEU A 85 -4.86 -6.63 5.24
CA LEU A 85 -3.78 -7.32 4.56
C LEU A 85 -3.51 -8.66 5.28
N LYS A 86 -3.29 -9.73 4.51
CA LYS A 86 -2.86 -11.05 4.99
C LYS A 86 -1.45 -11.34 4.48
N LYS A 87 -0.54 -11.72 5.37
CA LYS A 87 0.81 -12.17 5.03
C LYS A 87 0.73 -13.54 4.33
N ILE A 88 1.44 -13.67 3.20
CA ILE A 88 1.61 -14.89 2.39
C ILE A 88 3.07 -15.31 2.49
#